data_AF-A0A1Y2GSX3-F1
#
_entry.id   AF-A0A1Y2GSX3-F1
#
_cell.length_a   1.000
_cell.length_b   1.000
_cell.length_c   1.000
_cell.angle_alpha   90.00
_cell.angle_beta   90.00
_cell.angle_gamma   90.00
#
_symmetry.space_group_name_H-M   'P 1'
#
loop_
_entity.id
_entity.type
_entity.pdbx_description
1 polymer ?
#
loop_
_entity_poly.entity_id
_entity_poly.type
_entity_poly.pdbx_seq_one_letter_code
_entity_poly.pdbx_strand_id
1 'polypeptide(L)'
;MPTQSSNRGSPALTKSTSTTGSKGKLFQCTGFGDCRMVFTRSEHLARHARKHTGEKPFQCVVDGCTRMFSRFDNMVQHTQTH
;
A
#
# COMPACT_ATOMS: atom_id res chain seq x y z
N MET A 1 -14.79 -13.36 15.38
CA MET A 1 -15.14 -12.75 14.08
C MET A 1 -15.26 -11.25 14.30
N PRO A 2 -14.44 -10.44 13.62
CA PRO A 2 -15.02 -9.44 12.73
C PRO A 2 -14.48 -9.65 11.32
N THR A 3 -15.41 -9.86 10.41
CA THR A 3 -15.22 -9.93 8.97
C THR A 3 -14.84 -8.54 8.46
N GLN A 4 -13.56 -8.27 8.25
CA GLN A 4 -13.14 -7.11 7.47
C GLN A 4 -13.18 -7.50 5.99
N SER A 5 -14.40 -7.72 5.48
CA SER A 5 -14.67 -7.48 4.07
C SER A 5 -14.66 -5.96 3.90
N SER A 6 -13.63 -5.45 3.24
CA SER A 6 -13.56 -4.03 2.85
C SER A 6 -12.89 -3.95 1.49
N ASN A 7 -13.69 -4.30 0.49
CA ASN A 7 -13.56 -3.71 -0.84
C ASN A 7 -13.84 -2.20 -0.72
N ARG A 8 -12.79 -1.36 -0.70
CA ARG A 8 -12.86 0.01 -1.24
C ARG A 8 -11.47 0.61 -1.37
N GLY A 9 -11.18 1.12 -2.57
CA GLY A 9 -9.97 1.83 -2.92
C GLY A 9 -8.91 0.95 -3.54
N SER A 10 -9.18 0.37 -4.71
CA SER A 10 -8.10 0.09 -5.65
C SER A 10 -7.38 1.43 -5.90
N PRO A 11 -6.14 1.65 -5.43
CA PRO A 11 -5.39 2.77 -5.96
C PRO A 11 -5.25 2.44 -7.45
N ALA A 12 -5.75 3.33 -8.30
CA ALA A 12 -5.79 3.14 -9.73
C ALA A 12 -4.39 2.81 -10.25
N LEU A 13 -4.05 1.52 -10.35
CA LEU A 13 -3.03 1.06 -11.26
C LEU A 13 -3.72 1.00 -12.61
N THR A 14 -3.76 2.17 -13.24
CA THR A 14 -4.02 2.27 -14.66
C THR A 14 -3.11 1.28 -15.37
N LYS A 15 -3.72 0.47 -16.23
CA LYS A 15 -3.08 -0.34 -17.25
C LYS A 15 -1.95 0.48 -17.89
N SER A 16 -0.79 -0.11 -18.21
CA SER A 16 -0.47 -0.44 -19.60
C SER A 16 1.01 -0.84 -19.65
N THR A 17 1.35 -2.05 -20.08
CA THR A 17 1.84 -2.39 -21.44
C THR A 17 3.05 -1.59 -21.90
N SER A 18 4.20 -2.26 -21.96
CA SER A 18 5.25 -2.00 -22.95
C SER A 18 5.85 -3.34 -23.37
N THR A 19 5.59 -3.71 -24.61
CA THR A 19 6.00 -4.93 -25.31
C THR A 19 7.52 -4.93 -25.56
N THR A 20 8.05 -6.15 -25.71
CA THR A 20 9.29 -6.57 -26.43
C THR A 20 10.46 -7.01 -25.54
N GLY A 21 10.72 -8.33 -25.53
CA GLY A 21 11.96 -8.92 -25.01
C GLY A 21 11.78 -9.74 -23.73
N SER A 22 11.82 -11.05 -23.88
CA SER A 22 11.62 -12.10 -22.88
C SER A 22 12.42 -11.99 -21.56
N LYS A 23 12.11 -11.08 -20.61
CA LYS A 23 12.39 -11.21 -19.15
C LYS A 23 11.49 -10.29 -18.32
N GLY A 24 10.66 -10.88 -17.43
CA GLY A 24 10.04 -10.25 -16.24
C GLY A 24 9.21 -8.96 -16.43
N LYS A 25 7.88 -9.05 -16.28
CA LYS A 25 7.00 -7.87 -16.25
C LYS A 25 7.26 -7.02 -15.00
N LEU A 26 7.75 -5.79 -15.18
CA LEU A 26 7.99 -4.81 -14.12
C LEU A 26 6.77 -3.89 -13.90
N PHE A 27 6.64 -3.36 -12.69
CA PHE A 27 5.56 -2.50 -12.23
C PHE A 27 6.12 -1.13 -11.83
N GLN A 28 5.87 -0.10 -12.62
CA GLN A 28 6.35 1.26 -12.37
C GLN A 28 5.26 2.13 -11.73
N CYS A 29 5.65 2.95 -10.76
CA CYS A 29 4.77 3.98 -10.21
C CYS A 29 4.73 5.16 -11.17
N THR A 30 3.66 5.30 -11.94
CA THR A 30 3.45 6.44 -12.85
C THR A 30 2.40 7.42 -12.32
N GLY A 31 1.72 7.10 -11.23
CA GLY A 31 0.66 7.92 -10.64
C GLY A 31 1.15 9.17 -9.90
N PHE A 32 2.46 9.32 -9.69
CA PHE A 32 3.07 10.50 -9.07
C PHE A 32 4.25 10.94 -9.92
N GLY A 33 4.19 12.15 -10.50
CA GLY A 33 5.12 12.63 -11.55
C GLY A 33 6.60 12.64 -11.17
N ASP A 34 6.90 12.86 -9.89
CA ASP A 34 8.28 12.80 -9.35
C ASP A 34 8.71 11.40 -8.92
N CYS A 35 7.82 10.41 -8.98
CA CYS A 35 8.12 9.07 -8.52
C CYS A 35 8.56 8.17 -9.66
N ARG A 36 9.86 7.84 -9.73
CA ARG A 36 10.43 6.91 -10.72
C ARG A 36 10.66 5.48 -10.21
N MET A 37 9.94 5.09 -9.15
CA MET A 37 10.12 3.78 -8.53
C MET A 37 9.56 2.65 -9.41
N VAL A 38 10.36 1.60 -9.57
CA VAL A 38 10.01 0.39 -10.33
C VAL A 38 10.11 -0.83 -9.41
N PHE A 39 9.14 -1.72 -9.50
CA PHE A 39 9.04 -2.92 -8.68
C PHE A 39 8.90 -4.16 -9.55
N THR A 40 9.44 -5.28 -9.10
CA THR A 40 9.24 -6.59 -9.75
C THR A 40 7.90 -7.23 -9.41
N ARG A 41 7.24 -6.75 -8.34
CA ARG A 41 5.96 -7.27 -7.84
C ARG A 41 4.93 -6.16 -7.71
N SER A 42 3.70 -6.45 -8.12
CA SER A 42 2.56 -5.52 -8.02
C SER A 42 2.22 -5.15 -6.57
N GLU A 43 2.33 -6.10 -5.64
CA GLU A 43 2.06 -5.89 -4.21
C GLU A 43 2.98 -4.81 -3.59
N HIS A 44 4.23 -4.73 -4.06
CA HIS A 44 5.19 -3.73 -3.62
C HIS A 44 4.84 -2.35 -4.17
N LEU A 45 4.43 -2.27 -5.44
CA LEU A 45 3.96 -1.04 -6.05
C LEU A 45 2.70 -0.51 -5.33
N ALA A 46 1.73 -1.38 -5.04
CA ALA A 46 0.51 -1.01 -4.32
C ALA A 46 0.81 -0.50 -2.89
N ARG A 47 1.75 -1.15 -2.18
CA ARG A 47 2.21 -0.65 -0.88
C ARG A 47 2.94 0.69 -1.00
N HIS A 48 3.74 0.85 -2.05
CA HIS A 48 4.46 2.09 -2.31
C HIS A 48 3.49 3.25 -2.61
N ALA A 49 2.44 3.03 -3.39
CA ALA A 49 1.45 4.06 -3.72
C ALA A 49 0.76 4.65 -2.47
N ARG A 50 0.58 3.85 -1.40
CA ARG A 50 0.04 4.35 -0.12
C ARG A 50 0.94 5.38 0.57
N LYS A 51 2.24 5.44 0.25
CA LYS A 51 3.10 6.53 0.75
C LYS A 51 2.76 7.87 0.11
N HIS A 52 2.26 7.87 -1.12
CA HIS A 52 1.90 9.09 -1.82
C HIS A 52 0.55 9.64 -1.37
N THR A 53 -0.44 8.76 -1.14
CA THR A 53 -1.76 9.19 -0.66
C THR A 53 -1.77 9.52 0.83
N GLY A 54 -0.76 9.09 1.58
CA GLY A 54 -0.69 9.31 3.03
C GLY A 54 -1.79 8.59 3.81
N GLU A 55 -2.55 7.71 3.17
CA GLU A 55 -3.68 7.02 3.79
C GLU A 55 -3.18 6.06 4.88
N LYS A 56 -3.73 6.23 6.08
CA LYS A 56 -3.42 5.42 7.26
C LYS A 56 -4.69 4.70 7.73
N PRO A 57 -5.09 3.62 7.05
CA PRO A 57 -6.34 2.93 7.35
C PRO A 57 -6.29 2.12 8.66
N PHE A 58 -5.11 1.93 9.26
CA PHE A 58 -4.95 1.10 10.45
C PHE A 58 -4.85 1.97 11.70
N GLN A 59 -5.95 2.16 12.40
CA GLN A 59 -5.98 2.82 13.71
C GLN A 59 -5.62 1.84 14.82
N CYS A 60 -4.93 2.32 15.85
CA CYS A 60 -4.69 1.54 17.08
C CYS A 60 -6.03 1.15 17.71
N VAL A 61 -6.12 -0.09 18.20
CA VAL A 61 -7.34 -0.64 18.82
C VAL A 61 -7.39 -0.43 20.33
N VAL A 62 -6.33 0.15 20.92
CA VAL A 62 -6.24 0.42 22.36
C VAL A 62 -7.04 1.68 22.69
N ASP A 63 -7.93 1.57 23.68
CA ASP A 63 -8.77 2.68 24.14
C ASP A 63 -7.90 3.85 24.63
N GLY A 64 -8.22 5.06 24.18
CA GLY A 64 -7.40 6.26 24.42
C GLY A 64 -6.20 6.44 23.49
N CYS A 65 -5.87 5.47 22.62
CA CYS A 65 -4.80 5.61 21.63
C CYS A 65 -5.35 5.99 20.24
N THR A 66 -5.02 7.19 19.77
CA THR A 66 -5.47 7.71 18.45
C THR A 66 -4.43 7.54 17.34
N ARG A 67 -3.38 6.73 17.57
CA ARG A 67 -2.33 6.53 16.57
C ARG A 67 -2.83 5.77 15.35
N MET A 68 -2.50 6.28 14.16
CA MET A 68 -2.84 5.68 12.87
C MET A 68 -1.57 5.29 12.09
N PHE A 69 -1.65 4.14 11.43
CA PHE A 69 -0.56 3.51 10.69
C PHE A 69 -0.96 3.23 9.25
N SER A 70 0.02 3.31 8.36
CA SER A 70 -0.13 2.96 6.94
C SER A 70 -0.08 1.44 6.69
N ARG A 71 0.33 0.67 7.70
CA ARG A 71 0.49 -0.78 7.64
C ARG A 71 -0.05 -1.45 8.90
N PHE A 72 -0.65 -2.62 8.73
CA PHE A 72 -1.18 -3.44 9.81
C PHE A 72 -0.08 -3.96 10.75
N ASP A 73 1.03 -4.47 10.19
CA ASP A 73 2.15 -4.99 10.97
C ASP A 73 2.74 -3.96 11.94
N ASN A 74 2.88 -2.71 11.49
CA ASN A 74 3.32 -1.60 12.33
C ASN A 74 2.32 -1.27 13.45
N MET A 75 1.01 -1.30 13.15
CA MET A 75 -0.03 -1.08 14.17
C MET A 75 0.00 -2.19 15.22
N VAL A 76 0.10 -3.46 14.80
CA VAL A 76 0.17 -4.60 15.73
C VAL A 76 1.43 -4.56 16.58
N GLN A 77 2.58 -4.20 16.00
CA GLN A 77 3.80 -4.04 16.79
C GLN A 77 3.68 -2.87 17.79
N HIS A 78 3.06 -1.76 17.38
CA HIS A 78 2.77 -0.66 18.31
C HIS A 78 1.84 -1.09 19.44
N THR A 79 0.82 -1.92 19.18
CA THR A 79 -0.08 -2.39 20.24
C THR A 79 0.62 -3.19 21.33
N GLN A 80 1.76 -3.83 21.04
CA GLN A 80 2.56 -4.55 22.03
C GLN A 80 3.39 -3.63 22.94
N THR A 81 3.46 -2.33 22.61
CA THR A 81 4.22 -1.32 23.38
C THR A 81 3.38 -0.49 24.34
N HIS A 82 2.07 -0.70 24.36
CA HIS A 82 1.18 -0.17 25.39
C HIS A 82 1.36 -0.93 26.69
#